data_AF-A0A0C9V0N6-F1
#
_entry.id   AF-A0A0C9V0N6-F1
#
_cell.length_a   1.000
_cell.length_b   1.000
_cell.length_c   1.000
_cell.angle_alpha   90.00
_cell.angle_beta   90.00
_cell.angle_gamma   90.00
#
_symmetry.space_group_name_H-M   'P 1'
#
loop_
_entity.id
_entity.type
_entity.pdbx_description
1 polymer ?
#
loop_
_entity_poly.entity_id
_entity_poly.type
_entity_poly.pdbx_seq_one_letter_code
_entity_poly.pdbx_strand_id
1 'polypeptide(L)'
;MRRGEFLSKIPWDTAVARDIVSMSNCLDGPDSPVNYYGFSYGSVLGAYLVNSTFFSFYPNFSFTKWKSTTVFPNRVGRIVIDGIVDAIKWATEPTFKLLPAFFKDAEATLAGFTSLCVQAGPSNCSFATEGSTGTSLIQEITDLIKIAYDKHKAGLTNITSLKIRAEVYNDLSTPTSWDTRLAPQLVSFRNSPLSSKNITLPKRFKPNALFERRSIPVDPDLIMSLGDSVIPCLDSINQPHITTKDVYDEVVGTSQTVSPLFGEVIVGSSYLFTCHRFPVCAVERFTGPFNAKLANPILIIGNKADPRTPISNARKIAAALGSSARLLEQNGFGHTSLAENSDCTHGMIRKYLLTGELPEIGEVCNVNQALFPPNGTGPTAASNALINKIIYA
;
A
#
# COMPACT_ATOMS: atom_id res chain seq x y z
N MET A 1 -8.25 9.69 34.11
CA MET A 1 -8.54 8.76 33.00
C MET A 1 -7.27 8.02 32.62
N ARG A 2 -7.29 6.69 32.60
CA ARG A 2 -6.11 5.88 32.22
C ARG A 2 -5.96 5.95 30.70
N ARG A 3 -4.75 6.26 30.21
CA ARG A 3 -4.40 6.28 28.78
C ARG A 3 -4.61 4.87 28.22
N GLY A 4 -5.68 4.65 27.44
CA GLY A 4 -5.97 3.35 26.80
C GLY A 4 -7.45 2.98 26.68
N GLU A 5 -8.32 3.46 27.60
CA GLU A 5 -9.75 3.10 27.59
C GLU A 5 -10.55 3.62 26.37
N PHE A 6 -10.04 4.65 25.69
CA PHE A 6 -10.64 5.15 24.45
C PHE A 6 -10.26 4.31 23.23
N LEU A 7 -9.04 3.74 23.20
CA LEU A 7 -8.55 3.00 22.03
C LEU A 7 -9.33 1.70 21.78
N SER A 8 -9.77 1.02 22.84
CA SER A 8 -10.61 -0.18 22.71
C SER A 8 -12.02 0.14 22.21
N LYS A 9 -12.50 1.37 22.44
CA LYS A 9 -13.86 1.80 22.07
C LYS A 9 -13.98 2.34 20.64
N ILE A 10 -12.87 2.40 19.89
CA ILE A 10 -12.87 2.83 18.49
C ILE A 10 -12.68 1.56 17.65
N PRO A 11 -13.76 0.99 17.09
CA PRO A 11 -13.64 -0.12 16.16
C PRO A 11 -13.28 0.45 14.78
N TRP A 12 -12.00 0.65 14.49
CA TRP A 12 -11.54 1.56 13.42
C TRP A 12 -12.10 1.25 12.04
N ASP A 13 -11.74 0.13 11.39
CA ASP A 13 -12.17 -0.09 10.00
C ASP A 13 -13.69 -0.28 9.86
N THR A 14 -14.32 -0.96 10.83
CA THR A 14 -15.77 -1.17 10.83
C THR A 14 -16.55 0.09 11.21
N ALA A 15 -16.00 0.97 12.05
CA ALA A 15 -16.56 2.29 12.31
C ALA A 15 -16.37 3.18 11.09
N VAL A 16 -15.17 3.21 10.48
CA VAL A 16 -14.91 4.02 9.29
C VAL A 16 -15.83 3.59 8.14
N ALA A 17 -16.03 2.29 7.95
CA ALA A 17 -17.03 1.79 7.00
C ALA A 17 -18.45 2.30 7.33
N ARG A 18 -18.86 2.33 8.61
CA ARG A 18 -20.13 2.92 9.08
C ARG A 18 -20.20 4.45 8.90
N ASP A 19 -19.09 5.13 9.07
CA ASP A 19 -18.98 6.57 8.93
C ASP A 19 -19.13 6.96 7.46
N ILE A 20 -18.54 6.20 6.53
CA ILE A 20 -18.73 6.38 5.08
C ILE A 20 -20.23 6.28 4.71
N VAL A 21 -20.97 5.33 5.30
CA VAL A 21 -22.43 5.23 5.14
C VAL A 21 -23.13 6.48 5.64
N SER A 22 -22.74 6.91 6.84
CA SER A 22 -23.39 8.02 7.54
C SER A 22 -23.16 9.32 6.79
N MET A 23 -21.96 9.48 6.22
CA MET A 23 -21.63 10.55 5.28
C MET A 23 -22.50 10.48 4.03
N SER A 24 -22.63 9.33 3.37
CA SER A 24 -23.51 9.20 2.20
C SER A 24 -24.98 9.46 2.55
N ASN A 25 -25.47 9.01 3.70
CA ASN A 25 -26.82 9.35 4.17
C ASN A 25 -27.01 10.87 4.34
N CYS A 26 -25.98 11.57 4.79
CA CYS A 26 -26.01 13.02 5.01
C CYS A 26 -25.90 13.81 3.70
N LEU A 27 -25.06 13.36 2.77
CA LEU A 27 -24.76 14.05 1.51
C LEU A 27 -25.76 13.71 0.41
N ASP A 28 -26.04 12.42 0.22
CA ASP A 28 -26.84 11.88 -0.88
C ASP A 28 -28.28 11.55 -0.46
N GLY A 29 -28.56 11.61 0.84
CA GLY A 29 -29.85 11.29 1.44
C GLY A 29 -29.93 9.85 2.00
N PRO A 30 -30.90 9.60 2.90
CA PRO A 30 -31.09 8.28 3.48
C PRO A 30 -31.31 7.20 2.41
N ASP A 31 -30.72 6.04 2.61
CA ASP A 31 -30.84 4.86 1.75
C ASP A 31 -30.26 4.99 0.32
N SER A 32 -29.64 6.12 -0.02
CA SER A 32 -28.96 6.32 -1.31
C SER A 32 -27.80 5.32 -1.54
N PRO A 33 -27.53 4.88 -2.77
CA PRO A 33 -26.38 4.02 -3.06
C PRO A 33 -25.06 4.71 -2.66
N VAL A 34 -24.17 3.97 -2.03
CA VAL A 34 -22.86 4.45 -1.59
C VAL A 34 -21.84 4.24 -2.70
N ASN A 35 -21.22 5.34 -3.11
CA ASN A 35 -20.10 5.34 -4.05
C ASN A 35 -18.78 5.47 -3.27
N TYR A 36 -17.74 4.78 -3.71
CA TYR A 36 -16.44 4.76 -3.02
C TYR A 36 -15.31 4.46 -3.99
N TYR A 37 -14.18 5.17 -3.85
CA TYR A 37 -12.93 4.82 -4.53
C TYR A 37 -11.82 4.71 -3.48
N GLY A 38 -11.38 3.49 -3.21
CA GLY A 38 -10.32 3.21 -2.23
C GLY A 38 -9.03 2.74 -2.89
N PHE A 39 -7.91 3.29 -2.44
CA PHE A 39 -6.57 2.92 -2.88
C PHE A 39 -5.79 2.26 -1.75
N SER A 40 -4.96 1.26 -2.06
CA SER A 40 -4.04 0.65 -1.08
C SER A 40 -4.81 0.13 0.15
N TYR A 41 -4.47 0.55 1.36
CA TYR A 41 -5.24 0.24 2.57
C TYR A 41 -6.74 0.63 2.47
N GLY A 42 -7.11 1.65 1.70
CA GLY A 42 -8.51 1.95 1.39
C GLY A 42 -9.27 0.79 0.70
N SER A 43 -8.56 -0.14 0.05
CA SER A 43 -9.18 -1.37 -0.46
C SER A 43 -9.69 -2.30 0.66
N VAL A 44 -9.08 -2.27 1.85
CA VAL A 44 -9.59 -2.98 3.05
C VAL A 44 -10.92 -2.38 3.47
N LEU A 45 -10.99 -1.05 3.57
CA LEU A 45 -12.23 -0.33 3.87
C LEU A 45 -13.31 -0.63 2.82
N GLY A 46 -12.96 -0.62 1.53
CA GLY A 46 -13.88 -0.99 0.46
C GLY A 46 -14.38 -2.43 0.57
N ALA A 47 -13.49 -3.39 0.90
CA ALA A 47 -13.87 -4.77 1.13
C ALA A 47 -14.81 -4.91 2.34
N TYR A 48 -14.57 -4.16 3.42
CA TYR A 48 -15.43 -4.18 4.60
C TYR A 48 -16.77 -3.53 4.31
N LEU A 49 -16.76 -2.40 3.59
CA LEU A 49 -17.95 -1.66 3.17
C LEU A 49 -18.91 -2.57 2.39
N VAL A 50 -18.42 -3.32 1.41
CA VAL A 50 -19.30 -4.15 0.57
C VAL A 50 -19.76 -5.46 1.23
N ASN A 51 -18.99 -5.97 2.20
CA ASN A 51 -19.31 -7.25 2.85
C ASN A 51 -20.03 -7.11 4.20
N SER A 52 -19.89 -5.98 4.88
CA SER A 52 -20.47 -5.80 6.21
C SER A 52 -21.97 -5.59 6.16
N THR A 53 -22.68 -6.09 7.17
CA THR A 53 -24.07 -5.73 7.43
C THR A 53 -24.11 -4.81 8.63
N PHE A 54 -24.47 -3.55 8.41
CA PHE A 54 -24.70 -2.60 9.50
C PHE A 54 -26.18 -2.48 9.81
N PHE A 55 -26.52 -2.33 11.09
CA PHE A 55 -27.86 -1.97 11.54
C PHE A 55 -27.88 -0.46 11.81
N SER A 56 -28.72 0.28 11.10
CA SER A 56 -28.89 1.72 11.34
C SER A 56 -29.80 1.95 12.54
N PHE A 57 -29.27 2.50 13.62
CA PHE A 57 -30.06 2.98 14.76
C PHE A 57 -30.34 4.47 14.58
N TYR A 58 -31.61 4.84 14.36
CA TYR A 58 -32.05 6.23 14.34
C TYR A 58 -32.74 6.56 15.68
N PRO A 59 -32.08 7.27 16.61
CA PRO A 59 -32.61 7.50 17.96
C PRO A 59 -33.81 8.48 18.03
N ASN A 60 -34.19 9.13 16.92
CA ASN A 60 -35.19 10.20 16.91
C ASN A 60 -36.53 9.87 16.21
N PHE A 61 -36.80 8.60 15.88
CA PHE A 61 -38.09 8.21 15.30
C PHE A 61 -38.73 7.12 16.15
N SER A 62 -39.90 7.45 16.74
CA SER A 62 -40.87 6.60 17.45
C SER A 62 -40.51 5.11 17.61
N PHE A 63 -40.51 4.65 18.87
CA PHE A 63 -40.24 3.29 19.37
C PHE A 63 -41.05 2.13 18.72
N THR A 64 -41.89 2.42 17.72
CA THR A 64 -42.79 1.45 17.08
C THR A 64 -42.35 0.98 15.69
N LYS A 65 -41.21 1.44 15.15
CA LYS A 65 -40.71 0.95 13.86
C LYS A 65 -39.21 0.67 13.87
N TRP A 66 -38.85 -0.46 14.46
CA TRP A 66 -37.54 -1.10 14.31
C TRP A 66 -37.37 -1.60 12.88
N LYS A 67 -37.11 -0.70 11.92
CA LYS A 67 -36.75 -1.13 10.56
C LYS A 67 -35.26 -1.50 10.57
N SER A 68 -34.99 -2.73 10.99
CA SER A 68 -33.71 -3.41 10.79
C SER A 68 -33.45 -3.49 9.30
N THR A 69 -32.74 -2.51 8.76
CA THR A 69 -32.37 -2.49 7.35
C THR A 69 -30.94 -2.96 7.29
N THR A 70 -30.70 -4.18 6.82
CA THR A 70 -29.35 -4.67 6.49
C THR A 70 -28.86 -3.86 5.29
N VAL A 71 -27.95 -2.93 5.54
CA VAL A 71 -27.74 -1.78 4.64
C VAL A 71 -26.82 -2.10 3.44
N PHE A 72 -25.67 -2.76 3.64
CA PHE A 72 -24.56 -2.51 2.72
C PHE A 72 -24.48 -3.30 1.42
N PRO A 73 -24.64 -4.63 1.41
CA PRO A 73 -24.66 -5.35 0.14
C PRO A 73 -25.75 -4.79 -0.79
N ASN A 74 -26.85 -4.28 -0.23
CA ASN A 74 -27.99 -3.72 -0.97
C ASN A 74 -27.82 -2.25 -1.39
N ARG A 75 -26.86 -1.53 -0.82
CA ARG A 75 -26.59 -0.11 -1.12
C ARG A 75 -25.24 0.13 -1.80
N VAL A 76 -24.59 -0.93 -2.31
CA VAL A 76 -23.43 -0.76 -3.18
C VAL A 76 -23.83 0.02 -4.43
N GLY A 77 -23.28 1.22 -4.62
CA GLY A 77 -23.45 2.06 -5.80
C GLY A 77 -22.34 1.80 -6.83
N ARG A 78 -21.42 2.76 -6.96
CA ARG A 78 -20.20 2.67 -7.77
C ARG A 78 -18.99 2.61 -6.85
N ILE A 79 -18.49 1.39 -6.68
CA ILE A 79 -17.31 1.14 -5.84
C ILE A 79 -16.15 0.67 -6.70
N VAL A 80 -15.01 1.36 -6.56
CA VAL A 80 -13.72 0.98 -7.14
C VAL A 80 -12.73 0.75 -5.98
N ILE A 81 -12.01 -0.36 -6.04
CA ILE A 81 -10.85 -0.59 -5.17
C ILE A 81 -9.62 -0.86 -6.04
N ASP A 82 -8.49 -0.24 -5.72
CA ASP A 82 -7.30 -0.20 -6.56
C ASP A 82 -6.02 -0.33 -5.72
N GLY A 83 -5.12 -1.24 -6.12
CA GLY A 83 -3.98 -1.63 -5.28
C GLY A 83 -4.46 -2.39 -4.05
N ILE A 84 -4.74 -3.68 -4.23
CA ILE A 84 -5.53 -4.46 -3.27
C ILE A 84 -4.67 -5.03 -2.14
N VAL A 85 -5.01 -4.69 -0.90
CA VAL A 85 -4.54 -5.39 0.29
C VAL A 85 -5.37 -6.66 0.48
N ASP A 86 -4.74 -7.75 0.95
CA ASP A 86 -5.44 -9.00 1.28
C ASP A 86 -6.33 -8.79 2.53
N ALA A 87 -7.51 -8.22 2.33
CA ALA A 87 -8.46 -7.88 3.40
C ALA A 87 -8.92 -9.10 4.22
N ILE A 88 -8.88 -10.30 3.62
CA ILE A 88 -9.17 -11.54 4.33
C ILE A 88 -8.08 -11.78 5.38
N LYS A 89 -6.80 -11.80 4.97
CA LYS A 89 -5.69 -11.96 5.91
C LYS A 89 -5.59 -10.82 6.91
N TRP A 90 -5.85 -9.59 6.47
CA TRP A 90 -5.88 -8.41 7.34
C TRP A 90 -6.82 -8.61 8.53
N ALA A 91 -8.02 -9.14 8.26
CA ALA A 91 -9.02 -9.41 9.28
C ALA A 91 -8.74 -10.66 10.12
N THR A 92 -8.19 -11.72 9.52
CA THR A 92 -8.19 -13.07 10.12
C THR A 92 -6.82 -13.59 10.56
N GLU A 93 -5.72 -12.92 10.22
CA GLU A 93 -4.37 -13.33 10.59
C GLU A 93 -3.67 -12.27 11.45
N PRO A 94 -2.63 -12.65 12.22
CA PRO A 94 -1.73 -11.68 12.84
C PRO A 94 -1.07 -10.79 11.79
N THR A 95 -0.91 -9.49 12.07
CA THR A 95 -0.37 -8.51 11.10
C THR A 95 0.93 -8.96 10.42
N PHE A 96 1.87 -9.54 11.16
CA PHE A 96 3.16 -10.00 10.61
C PHE A 96 3.00 -11.04 9.48
N LYS A 97 1.90 -11.80 9.41
CA LYS A 97 1.62 -12.77 8.34
C LYS A 97 1.26 -12.12 6.99
N LEU A 98 1.08 -10.80 6.95
CA LEU A 98 0.94 -10.05 5.71
C LEU A 98 2.29 -9.80 5.00
N LEU A 99 3.42 -9.97 5.70
CA LEU A 99 4.76 -9.70 5.16
C LEU A 99 5.03 -10.40 3.81
N PRO A 100 4.81 -11.73 3.66
CA PRO A 100 4.96 -12.40 2.37
C PRO A 100 4.13 -11.78 1.25
N ALA A 101 2.90 -11.34 1.56
CA ALA A 101 2.02 -10.77 0.57
C ALA A 101 2.51 -9.38 0.13
N PHE A 102 3.01 -8.54 1.05
CA PHE A 102 3.47 -7.19 0.69
C PHE A 102 4.67 -7.20 -0.26
N PHE A 103 5.58 -8.17 -0.13
CA PHE A 103 6.82 -8.16 -0.92
C PHE A 103 6.78 -9.01 -2.19
N LYS A 104 5.69 -9.73 -2.44
CA LYS A 104 5.62 -10.76 -3.47
C LYS A 104 6.05 -10.30 -4.87
N ASP A 105 5.68 -9.08 -5.25
CA ASP A 105 5.97 -8.52 -6.58
C ASP A 105 7.12 -7.47 -6.54
N ALA A 106 7.82 -7.32 -5.42
CA ALA A 106 8.88 -6.33 -5.26
C ALA A 106 10.06 -6.58 -6.22
N GLU A 107 10.58 -7.81 -6.23
CA GLU A 107 11.63 -8.24 -7.17
C GLU A 107 11.17 -8.22 -8.64
N ALA A 108 9.90 -8.53 -8.91
CA ALA A 108 9.34 -8.44 -10.26
C ALA A 108 9.29 -6.99 -10.75
N THR A 109 8.96 -6.05 -9.86
CA THR A 109 8.98 -4.62 -10.15
C THR A 109 10.41 -4.12 -10.37
N LEU A 110 11.37 -4.58 -9.57
CA LEU A 110 12.80 -4.30 -9.76
C LEU A 110 13.33 -4.83 -11.11
N ALA A 111 12.90 -6.03 -11.50
CA ALA A 111 13.23 -6.60 -12.80
C ALA A 111 12.63 -5.77 -13.94
N GLY A 112 11.41 -5.25 -13.76
CA GLY A 112 10.80 -4.28 -14.67
C GLY A 112 11.65 -3.01 -14.84
N PHE A 113 12.02 -2.37 -13.73
CA PHE A 113 12.88 -1.19 -13.73
C PHE A 113 14.20 -1.44 -14.46
N THR A 114 14.93 -2.49 -14.09
CA THR A 114 16.25 -2.77 -14.68
C THR A 114 16.17 -3.17 -16.16
N SER A 115 15.14 -3.92 -16.55
CA SER A 115 14.92 -4.27 -17.96
C SER A 115 14.64 -3.04 -18.80
N LEU A 116 13.74 -2.16 -18.35
CA LEU A 116 13.38 -0.94 -19.08
C LEU A 116 14.54 0.07 -19.11
N CYS A 117 15.31 0.17 -18.02
CA CYS A 117 16.53 0.99 -17.98
C CYS A 117 17.56 0.53 -19.02
N VAL A 118 17.77 -0.78 -19.16
CA VAL A 118 18.67 -1.36 -20.19
C VAL A 118 18.14 -1.12 -21.60
N GLN A 119 16.84 -1.35 -21.83
CA GLN A 119 16.20 -1.11 -23.13
C GLN A 119 16.30 0.36 -23.55
N ALA A 120 16.19 1.29 -22.60
CA ALA A 120 16.37 2.71 -22.83
C ALA A 120 17.82 3.09 -23.17
N GLY A 121 18.79 2.31 -22.69
CA GLY A 121 20.21 2.49 -22.91
C GLY A 121 20.83 3.65 -22.11
N PRO A 122 22.17 3.79 -22.12
CA PRO A 122 22.90 4.78 -21.31
C PRO A 122 22.55 6.24 -21.62
N SER A 123 21.98 6.52 -22.79
CA SER A 123 21.53 7.87 -23.16
C SER A 123 20.25 8.30 -22.44
N ASN A 124 19.38 7.34 -22.07
CA ASN A 124 18.05 7.63 -21.50
C ASN A 124 17.87 7.07 -20.08
N CYS A 125 18.68 6.10 -19.66
CA CYS A 125 18.76 5.67 -18.27
C CYS A 125 20.18 5.86 -17.74
N SER A 126 20.35 6.79 -16.80
CA SER A 126 21.66 7.13 -16.21
C SER A 126 22.35 5.98 -15.47
N PHE A 127 21.58 5.00 -14.98
CA PHE A 127 22.11 3.85 -14.29
C PHE A 127 22.69 2.79 -15.25
N ALA A 128 22.17 2.70 -16.48
CA ALA A 128 22.67 1.77 -17.48
C ALA A 128 24.02 2.25 -18.05
N THR A 129 24.92 1.30 -18.26
CA THR A 129 26.18 1.48 -19.01
C THR A 129 26.17 0.60 -20.26
N GLU A 130 27.09 0.85 -21.19
CA GLU A 130 27.23 0.02 -22.38
C GLU A 130 27.47 -1.46 -21.99
N GLY A 131 26.68 -2.37 -22.57
CA GLY A 131 26.72 -3.80 -22.24
C GLY A 131 25.96 -4.19 -20.95
N SER A 132 25.30 -3.27 -20.26
CA SER A 132 24.44 -3.60 -19.12
C SER A 132 23.32 -4.57 -19.51
N THR A 133 23.03 -5.51 -18.63
CA THR A 133 21.87 -6.41 -18.70
C THR A 133 20.99 -6.19 -17.48
N GLY A 134 19.71 -6.58 -17.53
CA GLY A 134 18.82 -6.46 -16.37
C GLY A 134 19.40 -7.15 -15.13
N THR A 135 19.96 -8.34 -15.32
CA THR A 135 20.62 -9.10 -14.25
C THR A 135 21.87 -8.41 -13.70
N SER A 136 22.71 -7.79 -14.55
CA SER A 136 23.89 -7.09 -14.05
C SER A 136 23.53 -5.85 -13.24
N LEU A 137 22.46 -5.14 -13.60
CA LEU A 137 21.97 -4.00 -12.82
C LEU A 137 21.37 -4.44 -11.47
N ILE A 138 20.63 -5.56 -11.42
CA ILE A 138 20.16 -6.14 -10.16
C ILE A 138 21.34 -6.56 -9.27
N GLN A 139 22.37 -7.17 -9.86
CA GLN A 139 23.59 -7.56 -9.14
C GLN A 139 24.30 -6.33 -8.57
N GLU A 140 24.42 -5.25 -9.36
CA GLU A 140 25.04 -4.01 -8.89
C GLU A 140 24.27 -3.40 -7.70
N ILE A 141 22.95 -3.38 -7.73
CA ILE A 141 22.13 -2.92 -6.60
C ILE A 141 22.40 -3.78 -5.36
N THR A 142 22.49 -5.10 -5.54
CA THR A 142 22.80 -6.05 -4.46
C THR A 142 24.19 -5.80 -3.87
N ASP A 143 25.19 -5.53 -4.73
CA ASP A 143 26.56 -5.22 -4.31
C ASP A 143 26.63 -3.89 -3.57
N LEU A 144 25.91 -2.86 -4.02
CA LEU A 144 25.80 -1.57 -3.33
C LEU A 144 25.23 -1.75 -1.91
N ILE A 145 24.18 -2.56 -1.75
CA ILE A 145 23.59 -2.88 -0.44
C ILE A 145 24.62 -3.58 0.47
N LYS A 146 25.36 -4.55 -0.08
CA LYS A 146 26.40 -5.28 0.67
C LYS A 146 27.56 -4.38 1.09
N ILE A 147 28.06 -3.55 0.17
CA ILE A 147 29.12 -2.57 0.45
C ILE A 147 28.67 -1.59 1.55
N ALA A 148 27.42 -1.12 1.51
CA ALA A 148 26.88 -0.25 2.55
C ALA A 148 26.84 -0.95 3.91
N TYR A 149 26.43 -2.22 3.98
CA TYR A 149 26.48 -3.01 5.21
C TYR A 149 27.91 -3.10 5.78
N ASP A 150 28.87 -3.56 4.97
CA ASP A 150 30.25 -3.79 5.41
C ASP A 150 30.92 -2.51 5.88
N LYS A 151 30.73 -1.40 5.15
CA LYS A 151 31.31 -0.12 5.50
C LYS A 151 30.61 0.55 6.68
N HIS A 152 29.29 0.40 6.83
CA HIS A 152 28.58 0.89 8.01
C HIS A 152 29.06 0.16 9.28
N LYS A 153 29.16 -1.18 9.22
CA LYS A 153 29.69 -2.01 10.30
C LYS A 153 31.12 -1.62 10.69
N ALA A 154 31.95 -1.22 9.71
CA ALA A 154 33.30 -0.71 9.94
C ALA A 154 33.37 0.76 10.39
N GLY A 155 32.24 1.47 10.52
CA GLY A 155 32.19 2.89 10.88
C GLY A 155 32.79 3.82 9.80
N LEU A 156 32.75 3.39 8.54
CA LEU A 156 33.28 4.12 7.38
C LEU A 156 32.20 4.91 6.62
N THR A 157 30.92 4.65 6.91
CA THR A 157 29.78 5.39 6.35
C THR A 157 28.58 5.39 7.31
N ASN A 158 27.74 6.42 7.20
CA ASN A 158 26.43 6.49 7.86
C ASN A 158 25.30 5.90 6.98
N ILE A 159 25.57 5.53 5.73
CA ILE A 159 24.60 4.89 4.86
C ILE A 159 24.52 3.40 5.24
N THR A 160 23.36 2.96 5.70
CA THR A 160 23.10 1.56 6.03
C THR A 160 22.60 0.78 4.81
N SER A 161 22.75 -0.55 4.82
CA SER A 161 22.09 -1.42 3.84
C SER A 161 20.57 -1.22 3.83
N LEU A 162 19.97 -1.06 5.01
CA LEU A 162 18.53 -0.80 5.16
C LEU A 162 18.10 0.48 4.44
N LYS A 163 18.93 1.55 4.49
CA LYS A 163 18.62 2.81 3.80
C LYS A 163 18.51 2.60 2.29
N ILE A 164 19.49 1.93 1.68
CA ILE A 164 19.47 1.67 0.24
C ILE A 164 18.28 0.80 -0.14
N ARG A 165 18.04 -0.30 0.60
CA ARG A 165 16.90 -1.18 0.36
C ARG A 165 15.57 -0.40 0.44
N ALA A 166 15.39 0.43 1.47
CA ALA A 166 14.17 1.18 1.69
C ALA A 166 13.93 2.23 0.61
N GLU A 167 14.97 2.96 0.20
CA GLU A 167 14.85 3.96 -0.86
C GLU A 167 14.53 3.31 -2.21
N VAL A 168 15.22 2.23 -2.58
CA VAL A 168 14.90 1.48 -3.82
C VAL A 168 13.47 0.97 -3.76
N TYR A 169 13.06 0.29 -2.68
CA TYR A 169 11.70 -0.25 -2.54
C TYR A 169 10.60 0.82 -2.60
N ASN A 170 10.84 1.99 -1.98
CA ASN A 170 9.92 3.12 -2.07
C ASN A 170 9.77 3.61 -3.51
N ASP A 171 10.86 3.70 -4.24
CA ASP A 171 10.86 4.28 -5.59
C ASP A 171 10.30 3.31 -6.65
N LEU A 172 10.36 1.99 -6.39
CA LEU A 172 9.66 0.99 -7.20
C LEU A 172 8.14 1.22 -7.22
N SER A 173 7.59 1.89 -6.21
CA SER A 173 6.15 2.20 -6.15
C SER A 173 5.75 3.32 -7.13
N THR A 174 6.70 4.11 -7.63
CA THR A 174 6.45 5.32 -8.45
C THR A 174 7.28 5.29 -9.74
N PRO A 175 6.89 4.49 -10.75
CA PRO A 175 7.67 4.25 -11.96
C PRO A 175 7.91 5.51 -12.80
N THR A 176 6.99 6.48 -12.76
CA THR A 176 7.14 7.78 -13.43
C THR A 176 8.33 8.62 -12.94
N SER A 177 8.98 8.22 -11.84
CA SER A 177 10.18 8.86 -11.30
C SER A 177 11.45 8.03 -11.48
N TRP A 178 11.40 6.90 -12.19
CA TRP A 178 12.56 6.01 -12.30
C TRP A 178 13.74 6.63 -13.03
N ASP A 179 13.51 7.42 -14.07
CA ASP A 179 14.52 8.13 -14.85
C ASP A 179 15.12 9.33 -14.10
N THR A 180 14.29 10.06 -13.38
CA THR A 180 14.63 11.34 -12.73
C THR A 180 15.09 11.17 -11.28
N ARG A 181 14.75 10.06 -10.63
CA ARG A 181 15.06 9.81 -9.20
C ARG A 181 15.80 8.50 -8.98
N LEU A 182 15.19 7.35 -9.27
CA LEU A 182 15.76 6.05 -8.90
C LEU A 182 17.10 5.78 -9.59
N ALA A 183 17.17 5.91 -10.92
CA ALA A 183 18.40 5.68 -11.66
C ALA A 183 19.53 6.66 -11.25
N PRO A 184 19.31 7.99 -11.20
CA PRO A 184 20.33 8.93 -10.70
C PRO A 184 20.77 8.66 -9.26
N GLN A 185 19.86 8.23 -8.39
CA GLN A 185 20.18 7.89 -7.00
C GLN A 185 21.07 6.65 -6.90
N LEU A 186 20.83 5.62 -7.71
CA LEU A 186 21.71 4.46 -7.80
C LEU A 186 23.10 4.84 -8.34
N VAL A 187 23.17 5.74 -9.32
CA VAL A 187 24.45 6.31 -9.78
C VAL A 187 25.15 7.10 -8.68
N SER A 188 24.41 7.85 -7.86
CA SER A 188 24.96 8.54 -6.69
C SER A 188 25.55 7.53 -5.69
N PHE A 189 24.90 6.39 -5.44
CA PHE A 189 25.48 5.35 -4.59
C PHE A 189 26.71 4.68 -5.19
N ARG A 190 26.72 4.47 -6.51
CA ARG A 190 27.89 3.99 -7.27
C ARG A 190 29.09 4.94 -7.11
N ASN A 191 28.85 6.25 -7.23
CA ASN A 191 29.90 7.26 -7.28
C ASN A 191 30.27 7.86 -5.91
N SER A 192 29.39 7.76 -4.92
CA SER A 192 29.60 8.31 -3.58
C SER A 192 30.65 7.51 -2.83
N PRO A 193 31.48 8.17 -2.00
CA PRO A 193 32.33 7.48 -1.06
C PRO A 193 31.45 6.88 0.04
N LEU A 194 30.94 5.67 -0.22
CA LEU A 194 30.71 4.70 0.85
C LEU A 194 32.00 4.50 1.69
N SER A 195 33.16 4.99 1.21
CA SER A 195 34.44 5.10 1.93
C SER A 195 35.01 6.55 1.96
N SER A 196 34.83 7.30 3.04
CA SER A 196 35.92 8.01 3.76
C SER A 196 35.40 8.94 4.87
N LYS A 197 36.10 8.92 6.01
CA LYS A 197 35.91 9.76 7.18
C LYS A 197 36.45 11.17 6.91
N ASN A 198 35.57 12.13 6.69
CA ASN A 198 35.78 13.52 7.11
C ASN A 198 34.53 14.03 7.83
N ILE A 199 34.01 13.22 8.74
CA ILE A 199 32.93 13.63 9.64
C ILE A 199 33.47 13.49 11.06
N THR A 200 33.72 14.64 11.67
CA THR A 200 33.84 14.81 13.12
C THR A 200 32.71 14.03 13.76
N LEU A 201 33.03 12.96 14.50
CA LEU A 201 32.05 12.13 15.19
C LEU A 201 31.08 13.04 15.94
N PRO A 202 29.78 13.08 15.60
CA PRO A 202 28.80 13.60 16.54
C PRO A 202 28.94 12.72 17.78
N LYS A 203 29.17 13.35 18.94
CA LYS A 203 29.16 12.65 20.23
C LYS A 203 27.98 11.70 20.23
N ARG A 204 28.28 10.39 20.28
CA ARG A 204 27.40 9.27 20.64
C ARG A 204 25.94 9.55 20.31
N PHE A 205 25.44 8.99 19.20
CA PHE A 205 24.00 8.92 18.90
C PHE A 205 23.27 8.65 20.23
N LYS A 206 22.67 9.68 20.82
CA LYS A 206 21.71 9.46 21.89
C LYS A 206 20.59 8.78 21.13
N PRO A 207 20.25 7.50 21.39
CA PRO A 207 18.98 7.01 20.91
C PRO A 207 17.98 8.07 21.36
N ASN A 208 17.32 8.74 20.42
CA ASN A 208 16.24 9.63 20.79
C ASN A 208 15.37 8.77 21.70
N ALA A 209 15.34 9.15 22.97
CA ALA A 209 14.55 8.46 23.95
C ALA A 209 13.15 8.50 23.36
N LEU A 210 12.61 7.34 22.99
CA LEU A 210 11.23 7.16 22.59
C LEU A 210 10.23 7.57 23.70
N PHE A 211 10.73 8.17 24.80
CA PHE A 211 10.02 8.59 25.99
C PHE A 211 10.58 9.88 26.63
N GLU A 212 11.20 10.80 25.88
CA GLU A 212 11.33 12.17 26.41
C GLU A 212 10.02 12.94 26.20
N ARG A 213 9.29 13.13 27.30
CA ARG A 213 8.02 13.86 27.34
C ARG A 213 8.26 15.35 27.15
N ARG A 214 8.58 15.78 25.92
CA ARG A 214 8.49 17.19 25.54
C ARG A 214 7.03 17.52 25.26
N SER A 215 6.58 18.64 25.82
CA SER A 215 5.35 19.31 25.44
C SER A 215 5.52 19.78 23.99
N ILE A 216 5.02 19.00 23.02
CA ILE A 216 5.15 19.27 21.58
C ILE A 216 3.79 19.79 21.07
N PRO A 217 3.74 20.93 20.36
CA PRO A 217 2.55 21.33 19.60
C PRO A 217 2.25 20.25 18.55
N VAL A 218 1.00 19.79 18.48
CA VAL A 218 0.60 18.58 17.73
C VAL A 218 1.09 18.64 16.28
N ASP A 219 2.10 17.83 15.98
CA ASP A 219 2.70 17.67 14.66
C ASP A 219 1.76 16.78 13.80
N PRO A 220 1.32 17.23 12.60
CA PRO A 220 0.54 16.42 11.68
C PRO A 220 1.19 15.06 11.37
N ASP A 221 2.53 14.98 11.35
CA ASP A 221 3.27 13.75 11.09
C ASP A 221 3.11 12.72 12.22
N LEU A 222 2.85 13.18 13.46
CA LEU A 222 2.62 12.32 14.61
C LEU A 222 1.24 11.64 14.56
N ILE A 223 0.22 12.31 14.02
CA ILE A 223 -1.13 11.74 13.89
C ILE A 223 -1.14 10.62 12.83
N MET A 224 -0.49 10.86 11.68
CA MET A 224 -0.32 9.85 10.63
C MET A 224 0.42 8.61 11.17
N SER A 225 1.50 8.83 11.92
CA SER A 225 2.30 7.76 12.54
C SER A 225 1.54 6.90 13.56
N LEU A 226 0.59 7.49 14.30
CA LEU A 226 -0.24 6.74 15.24
C LEU A 226 -1.32 5.91 14.52
N GLY A 227 -1.96 6.46 13.49
CA GLY A 227 -2.94 5.72 12.69
C GLY A 227 -2.35 4.44 12.09
N ASP A 228 -1.19 4.57 11.44
CA ASP A 228 -0.46 3.45 10.83
C ASP A 228 -0.07 2.38 11.86
N SER A 229 0.16 2.76 13.12
CA SER A 229 0.54 1.81 14.18
C SER A 229 -0.66 1.16 14.87
N VAL A 230 -1.75 1.90 15.03
CA VAL A 230 -2.87 1.55 15.91
C VAL A 230 -3.95 0.80 15.14
N ILE A 231 -4.31 1.29 13.96
CA ILE A 231 -5.44 0.76 13.18
C ILE A 231 -5.18 -0.71 12.81
N PRO A 232 -4.05 -1.09 12.18
CA PRO A 232 -3.82 -2.49 11.81
C PRO A 232 -3.82 -3.44 13.01
N CYS A 233 -3.35 -3.00 14.18
CA CYS A 233 -3.38 -3.82 15.39
C CYS A 233 -4.81 -4.05 15.90
N LEU A 234 -5.68 -3.06 15.75
CA LEU A 234 -7.07 -3.16 16.15
C LEU A 234 -7.93 -3.93 15.15
N ASP A 235 -7.54 -3.98 13.88
CA ASP A 235 -8.24 -4.77 12.85
C ASP A 235 -7.75 -6.22 12.74
N SER A 236 -6.49 -6.50 13.12
CA SER A 236 -5.89 -7.84 13.12
C SER A 236 -6.24 -8.66 14.36
N ILE A 237 -6.28 -10.00 14.26
CA ILE A 237 -6.76 -10.90 15.35
C ILE A 237 -6.06 -10.61 16.68
N ASN A 238 -6.72 -10.89 17.81
CA ASN A 238 -6.02 -10.83 19.09
C ASN A 238 -4.88 -11.85 19.10
N GLN A 239 -3.68 -11.44 19.54
CA GLN A 239 -2.44 -12.20 19.38
C GLN A 239 -1.77 -12.56 20.72
N PRO A 240 -2.49 -13.05 21.75
CA PRO A 240 -1.95 -13.17 23.12
C PRO A 240 -0.84 -14.24 23.25
N HIS A 241 -0.74 -15.16 22.30
CA HIS A 241 0.25 -16.23 22.27
C HIS A 241 1.41 -16.00 21.30
N ILE A 242 1.37 -14.91 20.53
CA ILE A 242 2.42 -14.58 19.57
C ILE A 242 3.60 -13.97 20.33
N THR A 243 4.78 -14.56 20.12
CA THR A 243 6.03 -14.06 20.68
C THR A 243 6.77 -13.18 19.67
N THR A 244 7.79 -12.46 20.15
CA THR A 244 8.68 -11.72 19.23
C THR A 244 9.49 -12.66 18.34
N LYS A 245 9.71 -13.90 18.81
CA LYS A 245 10.40 -14.91 18.02
C LYS A 245 9.55 -15.29 16.81
N ASP A 246 8.25 -15.50 16.98
CA ASP A 246 7.35 -15.87 15.87
C ASP A 246 7.32 -14.78 14.79
N VAL A 247 7.26 -13.51 15.21
CA VAL A 247 7.37 -12.36 14.30
C VAL A 247 8.72 -12.37 13.58
N TYR A 248 9.81 -12.56 14.31
CA TYR A 248 11.15 -12.58 13.73
C TYR A 248 11.36 -13.74 12.75
N ASP A 249 10.85 -14.93 13.08
CA ASP A 249 10.91 -16.12 12.22
C ASP A 249 10.19 -15.86 10.89
N GLU A 250 9.04 -15.18 10.90
CA GLU A 250 8.32 -14.81 9.67
C GLU A 250 9.12 -13.83 8.82
N VAL A 251 9.78 -12.85 9.45
CA VAL A 251 10.61 -11.85 8.76
C VAL A 251 11.79 -12.51 8.09
N VAL A 252 12.48 -13.40 8.80
CA VAL A 252 13.60 -14.19 8.25
C VAL A 252 13.09 -15.12 7.15
N GLY A 253 11.96 -15.79 7.34
CA GLY A 253 11.37 -16.65 6.31
C GLY A 253 11.01 -15.86 5.05
N THR A 254 10.38 -14.70 5.20
CA THR A 254 10.01 -13.81 4.09
C THR A 254 11.25 -13.30 3.35
N SER A 255 12.27 -12.85 4.08
CA SER A 255 13.51 -12.39 3.45
C SER A 255 14.27 -13.51 2.76
N GLN A 256 14.19 -14.75 3.23
CA GLN A 256 14.90 -15.86 2.58
C GLN A 256 14.15 -16.44 1.38
N THR A 257 12.82 -16.46 1.41
CA THR A 257 12.01 -17.27 0.48
C THR A 257 11.11 -16.47 -0.45
N VAL A 258 10.75 -15.25 -0.08
CA VAL A 258 9.83 -14.40 -0.86
C VAL A 258 10.58 -13.24 -1.50
N SER A 259 11.30 -12.48 -0.69
CA SER A 259 11.98 -11.26 -1.14
C SER A 259 13.34 -11.07 -0.46
N PRO A 260 14.42 -11.66 -1.00
CA PRO A 260 15.79 -11.48 -0.51
C PRO A 260 16.31 -10.05 -0.54
N LEU A 261 15.79 -9.22 -1.45
CA LEU A 261 16.22 -7.83 -1.54
C LEU A 261 15.43 -6.89 -0.64
N PHE A 262 14.14 -7.16 -0.42
CA PHE A 262 13.26 -6.18 0.23
C PHE A 262 12.58 -6.68 1.49
N GLY A 263 12.57 -7.99 1.79
CA GLY A 263 11.94 -8.56 2.99
C GLY A 263 12.42 -7.97 4.32
N GLU A 264 13.61 -7.34 4.34
CA GLU A 264 14.18 -6.65 5.51
C GLU A 264 13.76 -5.18 5.63
N VAL A 265 13.17 -4.56 4.60
CA VAL A 265 12.85 -3.12 4.55
C VAL A 265 11.79 -2.74 5.57
N ILE A 266 10.79 -3.61 5.75
CA ILE A 266 9.63 -3.29 6.57
C ILE A 266 9.92 -3.38 8.07
N VAL A 267 11.14 -3.75 8.51
CA VAL A 267 11.55 -3.67 9.93
C VAL A 267 11.35 -2.26 10.54
N GLY A 268 11.17 -1.21 9.71
CA GLY A 268 10.77 0.15 10.14
C GLY A 268 9.26 0.44 10.27
N SER A 269 8.35 -0.37 9.72
CA SER A 269 6.89 -0.17 9.86
C SER A 269 6.40 -0.84 11.14
N SER A 270 6.24 -0.04 12.20
CA SER A 270 5.91 -0.46 13.57
C SER A 270 4.78 -1.48 13.69
N TYR A 271 3.69 -1.37 12.92
CA TYR A 271 2.51 -2.21 13.14
C TYR A 271 2.71 -3.69 12.79
N LEU A 272 3.50 -4.03 11.77
CA LEU A 272 3.69 -5.44 11.43
C LEU A 272 4.44 -6.23 12.53
N PHE A 273 5.15 -5.56 13.43
CA PHE A 273 6.00 -6.21 14.44
C PHE A 273 5.60 -5.92 15.89
N THR A 274 4.64 -5.02 16.11
CA THR A 274 4.29 -4.57 17.47
C THR A 274 2.88 -4.93 17.89
N CYS A 275 2.02 -5.41 16.98
CA CYS A 275 0.63 -5.73 17.32
C CYS A 275 0.48 -6.85 18.35
N HIS A 276 1.41 -7.82 18.42
CA HIS A 276 1.40 -8.83 19.48
C HIS A 276 1.68 -8.27 20.88
N ARG A 277 2.21 -7.05 20.96
CA ARG A 277 2.37 -6.28 22.20
C ARG A 277 1.30 -5.21 22.39
N PHE A 278 0.34 -5.10 21.47
CA PHE A 278 -0.67 -4.06 21.55
C PHE A 278 -1.63 -4.39 22.70
N PRO A 279 -1.84 -3.47 23.67
CA PRO A 279 -2.45 -3.81 24.95
C PRO A 279 -3.98 -3.87 24.91
N VAL A 280 -4.58 -3.51 23.78
CA VAL A 280 -6.03 -3.38 23.63
C VAL A 280 -6.50 -4.10 22.37
N CYS A 281 -7.69 -4.67 22.44
CA CYS A 281 -8.40 -5.20 21.28
C CYS A 281 -9.56 -4.27 20.94
N ALA A 282 -9.92 -4.19 19.66
CA ALA A 282 -11.13 -3.50 19.25
C ALA A 282 -12.37 -4.25 19.78
N VAL A 283 -13.38 -3.50 20.20
CA VAL A 283 -14.67 -4.05 20.67
C VAL A 283 -15.45 -4.71 19.52
N GLU A 284 -15.27 -4.24 18.30
CA GLU A 284 -15.97 -4.74 17.11
C GLU A 284 -15.01 -4.82 15.93
N ARG A 285 -15.08 -5.93 15.20
CA ARG A 285 -14.25 -6.20 14.04
C ARG A 285 -15.01 -7.01 13.01
N PHE A 286 -14.72 -6.74 11.75
CA PHE A 286 -15.22 -7.55 10.66
C PHE A 286 -14.24 -8.69 10.41
N THR A 287 -14.73 -9.92 10.48
CA THR A 287 -13.92 -11.14 10.27
C THR A 287 -14.39 -11.92 9.04
N GLY A 288 -15.25 -11.31 8.21
CA GLY A 288 -15.90 -11.96 7.09
C GLY A 288 -17.35 -12.37 7.38
N PRO A 289 -17.97 -13.13 6.45
CA PRO A 289 -17.36 -13.64 5.22
C PRO A 289 -17.17 -12.55 4.15
N PHE A 290 -16.17 -12.72 3.27
CA PHE A 290 -15.81 -11.77 2.20
C PHE A 290 -16.44 -12.12 0.84
N ASN A 291 -17.67 -12.65 0.86
CA ASN A 291 -18.35 -13.22 -0.30
C ASN A 291 -19.79 -12.68 -0.49
N ALA A 292 -20.03 -11.44 -0.07
CA ALA A 292 -21.36 -10.84 -0.15
C ALA A 292 -21.88 -10.77 -1.60
N LYS A 293 -23.19 -11.00 -1.74
CA LYS A 293 -23.92 -10.73 -2.98
C LYS A 293 -24.33 -9.27 -3.00
N LEU A 294 -23.83 -8.52 -3.97
CA LEU A 294 -23.99 -7.06 -4.01
C LEU A 294 -25.11 -6.66 -4.98
N ALA A 295 -25.78 -5.54 -4.69
CA ALA A 295 -26.80 -4.94 -5.55
C ALA A 295 -26.22 -4.49 -6.91
N ASN A 296 -25.01 -3.94 -6.90
CA ASN A 296 -24.24 -3.62 -8.08
C ASN A 296 -22.84 -4.28 -7.95
N PRO A 297 -22.28 -4.90 -9.00
CA PRO A 297 -20.93 -5.42 -8.93
C PRO A 297 -19.90 -4.28 -8.85
N ILE A 298 -18.79 -4.53 -8.17
CA ILE A 298 -17.71 -3.56 -7.98
C ILE A 298 -16.56 -3.73 -8.99
N LEU A 299 -15.79 -2.67 -9.21
CA LEU A 299 -14.56 -2.72 -9.99
C LEU A 299 -13.35 -2.90 -9.05
N ILE A 300 -12.53 -3.90 -9.33
CA ILE A 300 -11.29 -4.20 -8.62
C ILE A 300 -10.15 -4.01 -9.61
N ILE A 301 -9.11 -3.26 -9.23
CA ILE A 301 -7.98 -2.95 -10.09
C ILE A 301 -6.69 -3.44 -9.44
N GLY A 302 -5.86 -4.13 -10.23
CA GLY A 302 -4.52 -4.55 -9.81
C GLY A 302 -3.53 -4.41 -10.95
N ASN A 303 -2.31 -3.98 -10.63
CA ASN A 303 -1.23 -3.87 -11.61
C ASN A 303 -0.50 -5.21 -11.71
N LYS A 304 0.03 -5.52 -12.90
CA LYS A 304 0.82 -6.73 -13.17
C LYS A 304 1.94 -6.96 -12.15
N ALA A 305 2.63 -5.89 -11.75
CA ALA A 305 3.65 -5.94 -10.71
C ALA A 305 3.55 -4.68 -9.83
N ASP A 306 2.85 -4.81 -8.71
CA ASP A 306 2.74 -3.79 -7.68
C ASP A 306 3.61 -4.20 -6.47
N PRO A 307 4.68 -3.46 -6.15
CA PRO A 307 5.61 -3.85 -5.10
C PRO A 307 5.04 -3.75 -3.68
N ARG A 308 3.81 -3.25 -3.50
CA ARG A 308 3.11 -3.13 -2.21
C ARG A 308 1.91 -4.06 -2.14
N THR A 309 1.08 -4.06 -3.17
CA THR A 309 -0.21 -4.77 -3.19
C THR A 309 -0.29 -5.66 -4.41
N PRO A 310 0.37 -6.85 -4.38
CA PRO A 310 0.54 -7.67 -5.57
C PRO A 310 -0.79 -8.10 -6.18
N ILE A 311 -0.80 -8.34 -7.49
CA ILE A 311 -2.04 -8.66 -8.22
C ILE A 311 -2.75 -9.90 -7.69
N SER A 312 -2.02 -10.82 -7.05
CA SER A 312 -2.65 -11.99 -6.43
C SER A 312 -3.68 -11.62 -5.35
N ASN A 313 -3.51 -10.48 -4.68
CA ASN A 313 -4.51 -9.99 -3.71
C ASN A 313 -5.78 -9.56 -4.44
N ALA A 314 -5.66 -8.81 -5.54
CA ALA A 314 -6.80 -8.39 -6.36
C ALA A 314 -7.57 -9.59 -6.92
N ARG A 315 -6.85 -10.59 -7.47
CA ARG A 315 -7.43 -11.85 -7.95
C ARG A 315 -8.14 -12.62 -6.82
N LYS A 316 -7.57 -12.64 -5.61
CA LYS A 316 -8.16 -13.32 -4.45
C LYS A 316 -9.49 -12.68 -4.02
N ILE A 317 -9.54 -11.35 -3.91
CA ILE A 317 -10.76 -10.63 -3.51
C ILE A 317 -11.83 -10.72 -4.61
N ALA A 318 -11.44 -10.59 -5.88
CA ALA A 318 -12.36 -10.79 -7.01
C ALA A 318 -12.96 -12.21 -7.01
N ALA A 319 -12.14 -13.23 -6.77
CA ALA A 319 -12.62 -14.62 -6.68
C ALA A 319 -13.58 -14.82 -5.49
N ALA A 320 -13.31 -14.20 -4.33
CA ALA A 320 -14.17 -14.30 -3.15
C ALA A 320 -15.56 -13.68 -3.38
N LEU A 321 -15.63 -12.56 -4.10
CA LEU A 321 -16.89 -11.87 -4.44
C LEU A 321 -17.61 -12.44 -5.67
N GLY A 322 -16.94 -13.28 -6.47
CA GLY A 322 -17.53 -13.94 -7.63
C GLY A 322 -18.14 -12.95 -8.63
N SER A 323 -19.41 -13.16 -8.99
CA SER A 323 -20.13 -12.28 -9.92
C SER A 323 -20.37 -10.86 -9.40
N SER A 324 -20.15 -10.62 -8.10
CA SER A 324 -20.28 -9.28 -7.50
C SER A 324 -19.05 -8.40 -7.71
N ALA A 325 -18.02 -8.86 -8.42
CA ALA A 325 -16.84 -8.07 -8.73
C ALA A 325 -16.34 -8.33 -10.15
N ARG A 326 -15.72 -7.31 -10.75
CA ARG A 326 -14.93 -7.44 -11.97
C ARG A 326 -13.51 -6.99 -11.68
N LEU A 327 -12.54 -7.86 -12.00
CA LEU A 327 -11.13 -7.51 -12.01
C LEU A 327 -10.77 -6.84 -13.33
N LEU A 328 -10.09 -5.70 -13.25
CA LEU A 328 -9.33 -5.08 -14.34
C LEU A 328 -7.84 -5.19 -14.00
N GLU A 329 -7.06 -5.78 -14.89
CA GLU A 329 -5.62 -5.85 -14.75
C GLU A 329 -4.96 -4.73 -15.56
N GLN A 330 -4.10 -3.93 -14.92
CA GLN A 330 -3.23 -2.99 -15.61
C GLN A 330 -1.86 -3.66 -15.85
N ASN A 331 -1.47 -3.81 -17.11
CA ASN A 331 -0.16 -4.33 -17.50
C ASN A 331 0.93 -3.25 -17.33
N GLY A 332 1.15 -2.84 -16.08
CA GLY A 332 2.11 -1.83 -15.67
C GLY A 332 2.75 -2.16 -14.32
N PHE A 333 3.62 -1.26 -13.88
CA PHE A 333 4.36 -1.33 -12.63
C PHE A 333 3.86 -0.29 -11.62
N GLY A 334 4.34 -0.40 -10.38
CA GLY A 334 4.10 0.60 -9.35
C GLY A 334 2.85 0.35 -8.52
N HIS A 335 2.67 1.17 -7.50
CA HIS A 335 1.63 0.98 -6.50
C HIS A 335 0.32 1.66 -6.89
N THR A 336 -0.75 0.87 -7.06
CA THR A 336 -2.06 1.30 -7.64
C THR A 336 -1.98 1.66 -9.12
N SER A 337 -3.12 1.64 -9.81
CA SER A 337 -3.16 1.93 -11.25
C SER A 337 -2.75 3.35 -11.62
N LEU A 338 -2.81 4.29 -10.68
CA LEU A 338 -2.41 5.68 -10.89
C LEU A 338 -0.88 5.88 -10.95
N ALA A 339 -0.10 4.88 -10.53
CA ALA A 339 1.37 4.97 -10.52
C ALA A 339 1.97 5.03 -11.93
N GLU A 340 1.26 4.48 -12.93
CA GLU A 340 1.67 4.47 -14.32
C GLU A 340 0.46 4.77 -15.22
N ASN A 341 0.60 5.75 -16.13
CA ASN A 341 -0.52 6.18 -16.95
C ASN A 341 -0.97 5.08 -17.94
N SER A 342 -2.28 4.81 -17.95
CA SER A 342 -2.96 4.00 -18.95
C SER A 342 -4.27 4.67 -19.34
N ASP A 343 -4.36 5.15 -20.58
CA ASP A 343 -5.60 5.70 -21.12
C ASP A 343 -6.73 4.65 -21.14
N CYS A 344 -6.38 3.37 -21.32
CA CYS A 344 -7.31 2.24 -21.23
C CYS A 344 -7.91 2.12 -19.82
N THR A 345 -7.07 2.07 -18.78
CA THR A 345 -7.53 1.94 -17.39
C THR A 345 -8.39 3.14 -16.98
N HIS A 346 -7.93 4.36 -17.28
CA HIS A 346 -8.70 5.58 -17.02
C HIS A 346 -10.05 5.59 -17.77
N GLY A 347 -10.07 5.12 -19.01
CA GLY A 347 -11.29 4.94 -19.79
C GLY A 347 -12.28 3.98 -19.12
N MET A 348 -11.80 2.84 -18.63
CA MET A 348 -12.64 1.84 -17.95
C MET A 348 -13.16 2.32 -16.61
N ILE A 349 -12.32 2.97 -15.80
CA ILE A 349 -12.75 3.58 -14.54
C ILE A 349 -13.85 4.61 -14.79
N ARG A 350 -13.63 5.53 -15.74
CA ARG A 350 -14.63 6.56 -16.09
C ARG A 350 -15.93 5.94 -16.56
N LYS A 351 -15.86 4.96 -17.44
CA LYS A 351 -17.02 4.26 -17.99
C LYS A 351 -17.83 3.60 -16.87
N TYR A 352 -17.17 2.85 -15.99
CA TYR A 352 -17.81 2.23 -14.84
C TYR A 352 -18.43 3.25 -13.87
N LEU A 353 -17.71 4.31 -13.49
CA LEU A 353 -18.22 5.31 -12.56
C LEU A 353 -19.44 6.06 -13.13
N LEU A 354 -19.46 6.36 -14.43
CA LEU A 354 -20.55 7.11 -15.05
C LEU A 354 -21.77 6.23 -15.41
N THR A 355 -21.55 5.02 -15.94
CA THR A 355 -22.64 4.19 -16.48
C THR A 355 -22.88 2.92 -15.68
N GLY A 356 -21.90 2.46 -14.90
CA GLY A 356 -21.91 1.14 -14.25
C GLY A 356 -21.45 0.01 -15.16
N GLU A 357 -21.03 0.32 -16.40
CA GLU A 357 -20.53 -0.69 -17.32
C GLU A 357 -19.14 -1.17 -16.89
N LEU A 358 -19.01 -2.47 -16.72
CA LEU A 358 -17.78 -3.12 -16.27
C LEU A 358 -16.94 -3.60 -17.48
N PRO A 359 -15.61 -3.73 -17.32
CA PRO A 359 -14.80 -4.33 -18.36
C PRO A 359 -15.15 -5.80 -18.59
N GLU A 360 -14.72 -6.32 -19.74
CA GLU A 360 -14.87 -7.74 -20.08
C GLU A 360 -14.12 -8.65 -19.10
N ILE A 361 -14.51 -9.91 -19.06
CA ILE A 361 -13.86 -10.88 -18.17
C ILE A 361 -12.42 -11.10 -18.66
N GLY A 362 -11.45 -10.81 -17.81
CA GLY A 362 -10.03 -10.96 -18.16
C GLY A 362 -9.47 -9.81 -18.99
N GLU A 363 -10.17 -8.67 -19.05
CA GLU A 363 -9.66 -7.44 -19.65
C GLU A 363 -8.31 -7.04 -19.03
N VAL A 364 -7.34 -6.76 -19.90
CA VAL A 364 -6.01 -6.27 -19.52
C VAL A 364 -5.75 -4.96 -20.23
N CYS A 365 -5.58 -3.88 -19.48
CA CYS A 365 -5.21 -2.57 -20.01
C CYS A 365 -3.70 -2.40 -20.06
N ASN A 366 -3.16 -2.06 -21.23
CA ASN A 366 -1.75 -1.70 -21.39
C ASN A 366 -1.49 -0.25 -20.97
N VAL A 367 -0.28 0.01 -20.47
CA VAL A 367 0.21 1.36 -20.17
C VAL A 367 0.75 2.04 -21.41
N ASN A 368 0.60 3.37 -21.48
CA ASN A 368 1.14 4.22 -22.54
C ASN A 368 2.18 5.22 -22.00
N GLN A 369 2.53 5.12 -20.72
CA GLN A 369 3.56 5.93 -20.09
C GLN A 369 4.96 5.49 -20.55
N ALA A 370 5.77 6.44 -21.03
CA ALA A 370 7.21 6.23 -21.17
C ALA A 370 7.89 6.44 -19.81
N LEU A 371 8.56 5.42 -19.28
CA LEU A 371 9.27 5.47 -17.99
C LEU A 371 10.72 5.98 -18.12
N PHE A 372 11.29 5.91 -19.33
CA PHE A 372 12.62 6.45 -19.67
C PHE A 372 12.54 7.20 -21.01
N PRO A 373 11.94 8.40 -21.04
CA PRO A 373 11.76 9.16 -22.27
C PRO A 373 13.11 9.65 -22.85
N PRO A 374 13.25 9.76 -24.19
CA PRO A 374 14.45 10.33 -24.80
C PRO A 374 14.65 11.81 -24.43
N ASN A 375 15.82 12.17 -23.90
CA ASN A 375 16.29 13.55 -23.65
C ASN A 375 15.22 14.54 -23.13
N GLY A 376 14.95 14.51 -21.83
CA GLY A 376 14.34 15.66 -21.13
C GLY A 376 12.87 15.97 -21.47
N THR A 377 12.22 15.19 -22.33
CA THR A 377 10.75 15.15 -22.40
C THR A 377 10.24 14.27 -21.26
N GLY A 378 10.52 14.67 -20.02
CA GLY A 378 9.85 14.10 -18.85
C GLY A 378 8.33 14.18 -19.05
N PRO A 379 7.54 13.38 -18.32
CA PRO A 379 6.09 13.43 -18.43
C PRO A 379 5.65 14.90 -18.31
N THR A 380 5.07 15.44 -19.40
CA THR A 380 4.61 16.83 -19.40
C THR A 380 3.70 17.04 -18.19
N ALA A 381 3.79 18.21 -17.53
CA ALA A 381 2.95 18.59 -16.40
C ALA A 381 1.42 18.33 -16.57
N ALA A 382 0.98 18.04 -17.80
CA ALA A 382 -0.34 17.53 -18.13
C ALA A 382 -0.71 16.17 -17.47
N SER A 383 0.23 15.25 -17.21
CA SER A 383 -0.07 13.96 -16.56
C SER A 383 -0.44 14.14 -15.08
N ASN A 384 0.29 15.00 -14.36
CA ASN A 384 -0.04 15.38 -12.98
C ASN A 384 -1.33 16.22 -12.89
N ALA A 385 -1.66 17.00 -13.94
CA ALA A 385 -2.90 17.77 -14.00
C ALA A 385 -4.14 16.89 -14.22
N LEU A 386 -4.01 15.71 -14.84
CA LEU A 386 -5.12 14.76 -15.03
C LEU A 386 -5.49 14.06 -13.72
N ILE A 387 -4.50 13.66 -12.92
CA ILE A 387 -4.69 13.08 -11.57
C ILE A 387 -5.43 14.08 -10.66
N ASN A 388 -5.01 15.36 -10.66
CA ASN A 388 -5.72 16.40 -9.91
C ASN A 388 -7.12 16.69 -10.46
N LYS A 389 -7.36 16.56 -11.77
CA LYS A 389 -8.71 16.76 -12.34
C LYS A 389 -9.69 15.62 -12.08
N ILE A 390 -9.22 14.40 -11.82
CA ILE A 390 -10.08 13.25 -11.49
C ILE A 390 -10.42 13.22 -9.98
N ILE A 391 -9.55 13.78 -9.13
CA ILE A 391 -9.77 13.84 -7.68
C ILE A 391 -10.70 15.02 -7.29
N TYR A 392 -10.76 16.08 -8.10
CA TYR A 392 -11.53 17.31 -7.81
C TYR A 392 -12.68 17.59 -8.79
N ALA A 393 -13.15 16.60 -9.54
CA ALA A 393 -14.37 16.67 -10.36
C ALA A 393 -15.32 15.56 -9.95
#